data_AF-A0A482ATC4-F1
#
_entry.id   AF-A0A482ATC4-F1
#
_cell.length_a   1.000
_cell.length_b   1.000
_cell.length_c   1.000
_cell.angle_alpha   90.00
_cell.angle_beta   90.00
_cell.angle_gamma   90.00
#
_symmetry.space_group_name_H-M   'P 1'
#
loop_
_entity.id
_entity.type
_entity.pdbx_description
1 polymer ?
#
loop_
_entity_poly.entity_id
_entity_poly.type
_entity_poly.pdbx_seq_one_letter_code
_entity_poly.pdbx_strand_id
1 'polypeptide(L)'
;MHFMVLPLVASFLRLSFADLHDFCACQYGTNSRVDMAATALVAFNCGNPYTFAQAKDQFWIGRHSGPGPRFQGAFLKAETGRIDGDKFHNACLEDSGGASTCFNCGSIQENTDGSIICLR
;
A
#
# COMPACT_ATOMS: atom_id res chain seq x y z
N MET A 1 -46.97 -30.79 -22.63
CA MET A 1 -46.49 -29.41 -22.81
C MET A 1 -45.21 -29.29 -21.99
N HIS A 2 -44.04 -29.27 -22.65
CA HIS A 2 -42.74 -29.22 -21.98
C HIS A 2 -42.34 -27.75 -21.80
N PHE A 3 -42.31 -27.27 -20.55
CA PHE A 3 -41.79 -25.95 -20.22
C PHE A 3 -40.26 -26.05 -20.05
N MET A 4 -39.53 -25.57 -21.05
CA MET A 4 -38.08 -25.38 -20.98
C MET A 4 -37.83 -24.11 -20.15
N VAL A 5 -37.34 -24.25 -18.93
CA VAL A 5 -36.91 -23.12 -18.09
C VAL A 5 -35.40 -22.96 -18.29
N LEU A 6 -34.99 -21.96 -19.05
CA LEU A 6 -33.58 -21.57 -19.18
C LEU A 6 -33.15 -20.85 -17.89
N PRO A 7 -32.08 -21.30 -17.19
CA PRO A 7 -31.53 -20.54 -16.09
C PRO A 7 -30.72 -19.35 -16.65
N LEU A 8 -31.22 -18.14 -16.40
CA LEU A 8 -30.51 -16.90 -16.65
C LEU A 8 -29.37 -16.80 -15.62
N VAL A 9 -28.17 -17.24 -16.00
CA VAL A 9 -26.96 -17.06 -15.19
C VAL A 9 -26.57 -15.59 -15.27
N ALA A 10 -27.04 -14.79 -14.32
CA ALA A 10 -26.59 -13.42 -14.13
C ALA A 10 -25.14 -13.45 -13.62
N SER A 11 -24.17 -13.34 -14.53
CA SER A 11 -22.77 -13.09 -14.19
C SER A 11 -22.64 -11.73 -13.52
N PHE A 12 -22.65 -11.71 -12.19
CA PHE A 12 -22.23 -10.56 -11.40
C PHE A 12 -20.74 -10.33 -11.60
N LEU A 13 -20.38 -9.57 -12.66
CA LEU A 13 -19.07 -8.96 -12.81
C LEU A 13 -18.86 -8.03 -11.61
N ARG A 14 -18.18 -8.54 -10.56
CA ARG A 14 -17.69 -7.71 -9.47
C ARG A 14 -16.58 -6.83 -10.04
N LEU A 15 -16.94 -5.60 -10.40
CA LEU A 15 -15.97 -4.53 -10.59
C LEU A 15 -15.31 -4.30 -9.23
N SER A 16 -14.16 -4.93 -8.99
CA SER A 16 -13.32 -4.60 -7.84
C SER A 16 -12.79 -3.20 -8.10
N PHE A 17 -13.30 -2.20 -7.36
CA PHE A 17 -12.66 -0.90 -7.34
C PHE A 17 -11.29 -1.08 -6.69
N ALA A 18 -10.23 -0.68 -7.39
CA ALA A 18 -8.88 -0.69 -6.83
C ALA A 18 -8.87 0.12 -5.53
N ASP A 19 -8.39 -0.47 -4.45
CA ASP A 19 -8.22 0.22 -3.17
C ASP A 19 -6.98 1.13 -3.27
N LEU A 20 -7.21 2.37 -3.69
CA LEU A 20 -6.14 3.31 -4.06
C LEU A 20 -5.61 4.07 -2.84
N HIS A 21 -4.29 4.08 -2.68
CA HIS A 21 -3.55 4.72 -1.60
C HIS A 21 -2.42 5.63 -2.09
N ASP A 22 -2.05 6.62 -1.30
CA ASP A 22 -0.91 7.49 -1.63
C ASP A 22 0.42 6.79 -1.33
N PHE A 23 0.46 6.06 -0.21
CA PHE A 23 1.68 5.44 0.31
C PHE A 23 1.43 4.02 0.82
N CYS A 24 2.38 3.11 0.56
CA CYS A 24 2.34 1.74 1.03
C CYS A 24 3.72 1.24 1.45
N ALA A 25 3.77 0.28 2.37
CA ALA A 25 4.97 -0.44 2.77
C ALA A 25 4.65 -1.90 3.09
N CYS A 26 5.67 -2.77 3.01
CA CYS A 26 5.54 -4.16 3.43
C CYS A 26 5.71 -4.29 4.96
N GLN A 27 5.10 -5.31 5.54
CA GLN A 27 5.18 -5.66 6.96
C GLN A 27 5.78 -7.07 7.11
N TYR A 28 6.44 -7.35 8.23
CA TYR A 28 6.89 -8.71 8.57
C TYR A 28 5.75 -9.72 8.66
N GLY A 29 4.52 -9.22 8.87
CA GLY A 29 3.29 -9.98 8.95
C GLY A 29 2.12 -9.02 9.15
N THR A 30 0.90 -9.56 9.13
CA THR A 30 -0.32 -8.76 9.29
C THR A 30 -0.27 -7.95 10.59
N ASN A 31 -0.54 -6.65 10.49
CA ASN A 31 -0.62 -5.76 11.65
C ASN A 31 0.70 -5.67 12.47
N SER A 32 1.85 -5.83 11.80
CA SER A 32 3.18 -5.77 12.40
C SER A 32 3.97 -4.52 11.96
N ARG A 33 5.18 -4.34 12.48
CA ARG A 33 6.09 -3.26 12.03
C ARG A 33 6.43 -3.39 10.54
N VAL A 34 6.79 -2.26 9.94
CA VAL A 34 7.27 -2.20 8.55
C VAL A 34 8.51 -3.08 8.39
N ASP A 35 8.52 -3.90 7.34
CA ASP A 35 9.69 -4.62 6.87
C ASP A 35 10.38 -3.81 5.78
N MET A 36 11.46 -3.13 6.18
CA MET A 36 12.22 -2.24 5.31
C MET A 36 12.94 -3.01 4.19
N ALA A 37 13.37 -4.25 4.44
CA ALA A 37 14.09 -5.04 3.46
C ALA A 37 13.13 -5.48 2.34
N ALA A 38 11.96 -6.04 2.70
CA ALA A 38 10.93 -6.39 1.73
C ALA A 38 10.42 -5.16 0.97
N THR A 39 10.21 -4.04 1.67
CA THR A 39 9.81 -2.77 1.02
C THR A 39 10.85 -2.28 0.01
N ALA A 40 12.15 -2.43 0.32
CA ALA A 40 13.21 -2.08 -0.60
C ALA A 40 13.27 -3.01 -1.82
N LEU A 41 13.05 -4.32 -1.64
CA LEU A 41 12.97 -5.28 -2.75
C LEU A 41 11.84 -4.91 -3.72
N VAL A 42 10.65 -4.58 -3.19
CA VAL A 42 9.52 -4.12 -4.00
C VAL A 42 9.87 -2.86 -4.80
N ALA A 43 10.61 -1.92 -4.21
CA ALA A 43 11.05 -0.69 -4.88
C ALA A 43 12.14 -0.90 -5.94
N PHE A 44 13.00 -1.92 -5.76
CA PHE A 44 14.11 -2.21 -6.69
C PHE A 44 13.73 -3.21 -7.78
N ASN A 45 12.55 -3.81 -7.70
CA ASN A 45 12.01 -4.64 -8.76
C ASN A 45 11.58 -3.75 -9.94
N CYS A 46 12.28 -3.85 -11.07
CA CYS A 46 12.01 -3.04 -12.27
C CYS A 46 10.60 -3.23 -12.86
N GLY A 47 9.86 -4.29 -12.46
CA GLY A 47 8.47 -4.48 -12.85
C GLY A 47 7.47 -3.64 -12.05
N ASN A 48 7.89 -3.08 -10.92
CA ASN A 48 7.06 -2.32 -10.01
C ASN A 48 7.29 -0.80 -10.20
N PRO A 49 6.24 -0.01 -10.48
CA PRO A 49 6.35 1.43 -10.69
C PRO A 49 6.34 2.19 -9.36
N TYR A 50 7.20 1.81 -8.42
CA TYR A 50 7.22 2.36 -7.06
C TYR A 50 8.57 2.96 -6.71
N THR A 51 8.54 4.08 -5.99
CA THR A 51 9.74 4.74 -5.48
C THR A 51 9.56 5.12 -4.01
N PHE A 52 10.65 5.33 -3.28
CA PHE A 52 10.56 5.76 -1.89
C PHE A 52 9.86 7.13 -1.79
N ALA A 53 8.90 7.21 -0.87
CA ALA A 53 8.10 8.41 -0.60
C ALA A 53 8.83 9.44 0.28
N GLN A 54 10.08 9.18 0.63
CA GLN A 54 10.92 10.02 1.47
C GLN A 54 12.36 10.04 0.97
N ALA A 55 13.11 11.08 1.34
CA ALA A 55 14.54 11.17 1.05
C ALA A 55 15.35 10.18 1.90
N LYS A 56 16.66 10.09 1.59
CA LYS A 56 17.60 9.31 2.39
C LYS A 56 17.59 9.79 3.85
N ASP A 57 17.65 8.83 4.78
CA ASP A 57 17.67 9.05 6.23
C ASP A 57 16.39 9.68 6.82
N GLN A 58 15.33 9.82 6.02
CA GLN A 58 14.00 10.22 6.48
C GLN A 58 13.11 9.00 6.80
N PHE A 59 12.14 9.18 7.69
CA PHE A 59 11.18 8.14 8.05
C PHE A 59 9.83 8.71 8.44
N TRP A 60 8.76 7.99 8.12
CA TRP A 60 7.40 8.36 8.53
C TRP A 60 7.13 7.95 9.97
N ILE A 61 6.57 8.87 10.75
CA ILE A 61 6.15 8.62 12.12
C ILE A 61 4.82 7.87 12.12
N GLY A 62 4.84 6.67 12.71
CA GLY A 62 3.66 5.87 12.95
C GLY A 62 2.76 6.48 14.02
N ARG A 63 1.43 6.39 13.85
CA ARG A 63 0.45 6.85 14.83
C ARG A 63 -0.60 5.77 15.08
N HIS A 64 -1.05 5.65 16.33
CA HIS A 64 -2.10 4.68 16.67
C HIS A 64 -3.46 5.04 16.04
N SER A 65 -3.71 6.34 15.83
CA SER A 65 -4.92 6.86 15.20
C SER A 65 -4.66 8.21 14.53
N GLY A 66 -5.56 8.60 13.62
CA GLY A 66 -5.46 9.84 12.84
C GLY A 66 -4.86 9.62 11.44
N PRO A 67 -4.52 10.72 10.72
CA PRO A 67 -3.90 10.63 9.41
C PRO A 67 -2.48 10.05 9.50
N GLY A 68 -2.04 9.39 8.44
CA GLY A 68 -0.69 8.81 8.35
C GLY A 68 -0.61 7.31 8.57
N PRO A 69 0.62 6.78 8.59
CA PRO A 69 0.82 5.36 8.74
C PRO A 69 0.57 4.92 10.19
N ARG A 70 0.06 3.71 10.35
CA ARG A 70 -0.06 3.08 11.66
C ARG A 70 1.30 2.73 12.27
N PHE A 71 2.25 2.36 11.42
CA PHE A 71 3.57 1.87 11.80
C PHE A 71 4.64 2.81 11.28
N GLN A 72 5.65 3.07 12.09
CA GLN A 72 6.80 3.84 11.67
C GLN A 72 7.63 3.08 10.62
N GLY A 73 8.16 3.79 9.63
CA GLY A 73 9.05 3.20 8.63
C GLY A 73 9.24 4.04 7.37
N ALA A 74 9.84 3.42 6.35
CA ALA A 74 9.88 3.93 4.99
C ALA A 74 8.68 3.40 4.21
N PHE A 75 8.10 4.28 3.39
CA PHE A 75 6.99 3.96 2.53
C PHE A 75 7.35 4.24 1.08
N LEU A 76 6.64 3.59 0.18
CA LEU A 76 6.71 3.80 -1.25
C LEU A 76 5.51 4.61 -1.70
N LYS A 77 5.69 5.33 -2.80
CA LYS A 77 4.65 5.97 -3.59
C LYS A 77 4.72 5.43 -5.02
N ALA A 78 3.60 5.51 -5.74
CA ALA A 78 3.61 5.26 -7.19
C ALA A 78 4.41 6.37 -7.90
N GLU A 79 5.17 6.00 -8.93
CA GLU A 79 5.81 6.97 -9.82
C GLU A 79 4.78 7.86 -10.53
N THR A 80 3.61 7.30 -10.82
CA THR A 80 2.46 8.02 -11.38
C THR A 80 1.17 7.60 -10.66
N GLY A 81 0.34 8.58 -10.26
CA GLY A 81 -0.96 8.32 -9.67
C GLY A 81 -0.89 7.78 -8.24
N ARG A 82 -1.74 6.79 -7.93
CA ARG A 82 -1.90 6.20 -6.60
C ARG A 82 -1.64 4.70 -6.66
N ILE A 83 -1.23 4.12 -5.53
CA ILE A 83 -0.93 2.70 -5.39
C ILE A 83 -2.23 1.91 -5.25
N ASP A 84 -2.40 0.86 -6.04
CA ASP A 84 -3.42 -0.17 -5.81
C ASP A 84 -2.94 -1.09 -4.68
N GLY A 85 -3.64 -1.03 -3.53
CA GLY A 85 -3.27 -1.71 -2.30
C GLY A 85 -3.21 -3.24 -2.44
N ASP A 86 -4.10 -3.82 -3.24
CA ASP A 86 -4.14 -5.27 -3.47
C ASP A 86 -2.95 -5.72 -4.32
N LYS A 87 -2.60 -4.94 -5.36
CA LYS A 87 -1.39 -5.20 -6.16
C LYS A 87 -0.12 -5.05 -5.34
N PHE A 88 -0.05 -4.01 -4.51
CA PHE A 88 1.09 -3.81 -3.63
C PHE A 88 1.20 -4.93 -2.58
N HIS A 89 0.06 -5.39 -2.04
CA HIS A 89 0.03 -6.55 -1.15
C HIS A 89 0.66 -7.79 -1.78
N ASN A 90 0.26 -8.10 -3.02
CA ASN A 90 0.82 -9.25 -3.74
C ASN A 90 2.33 -9.08 -4.00
N ALA A 91 2.79 -7.89 -4.35
CA ALA A 91 4.23 -7.62 -4.50
C ALA A 91 4.99 -7.87 -3.18
N CYS A 92 4.44 -7.48 -2.03
CA CYS A 92 5.04 -7.80 -0.74
C CYS A 92 5.13 -9.32 -0.49
N LEU A 93 4.09 -10.09 -0.85
CA LEU A 93 4.08 -11.55 -0.68
C LEU A 93 5.12 -12.24 -1.58
N GLU A 94 5.32 -11.75 -2.80
CA GLU A 94 6.33 -12.27 -3.74
C GLU A 94 7.76 -12.03 -3.22
N ASP A 95 8.01 -10.87 -2.61
CA ASP A 95 9.33 -10.45 -2.12
C ASP A 95 9.60 -10.82 -0.65
N SER A 96 9.04 -11.94 -0.17
CA SER A 96 9.20 -12.46 1.21
C SER A 96 8.65 -11.58 2.34
N GLY A 97 7.89 -10.53 2.02
CA GLY A 97 7.08 -9.79 2.97
C GLY A 97 5.82 -10.57 3.35
N GLY A 98 5.18 -10.18 4.47
CA GLY A 98 3.99 -10.86 4.97
C GLY A 98 2.67 -10.18 4.62
N ALA A 99 2.57 -8.88 4.88
CA ALA A 99 1.39 -8.09 4.54
C ALA A 99 1.80 -6.71 4.04
N SER A 100 0.85 -5.93 3.54
CA SER A 100 1.04 -4.52 3.20
C SER A 100 0.31 -3.64 4.21
N THR A 101 0.84 -2.44 4.43
CA THR A 101 0.15 -1.37 5.15
C THR A 101 0.18 -0.12 4.28
N CYS A 102 -1.00 0.44 4.03
CA CYS A 102 -1.16 1.60 3.18
C CYS A 102 -1.93 2.70 3.90
N PHE A 103 -1.69 3.94 3.50
CA PHE A 103 -2.39 5.10 4.03
C PHE A 103 -2.46 6.24 3.01
N ASN A 104 -3.34 7.19 3.31
CA ASN A 104 -3.49 8.43 2.56
C ASN A 104 -3.06 9.62 3.40
N CYS A 105 -2.54 10.64 2.73
CA CYS A 105 -2.05 11.82 3.40
C CYS A 105 -2.53 13.11 2.75
N GLY A 106 -3.22 13.96 3.52
CA GLY A 106 -3.69 15.26 3.04
C GLY A 106 -2.55 16.25 2.88
N SER A 107 -1.66 16.33 3.87
CA SER A 107 -0.47 17.18 3.81
C SER A 107 0.73 16.57 4.54
N ILE A 108 1.93 16.81 4.02
CA ILE A 108 3.19 16.26 4.53
C ILE A 108 3.93 17.37 5.27
N GLN A 109 4.36 17.08 6.50
CA GLN A 109 5.31 17.90 7.25
C GLN A 109 6.61 17.12 7.43
N GLU A 110 7.72 17.69 6.97
CA GLU A 110 9.07 17.17 7.19
C GLU A 110 9.75 17.99 8.30
N ASN A 111 10.30 17.31 9.30
CA ASN A 111 11.01 17.93 10.41
C ASN A 111 12.53 17.90 10.16
N THR A 112 13.26 18.77 10.86
CA THR A 112 14.72 18.88 10.73
C THR A 112 15.48 17.63 11.20
N ASP A 113 14.83 16.76 11.98
CA ASP A 113 15.39 15.49 12.45
C ASP A 113 15.17 14.33 11.46
N GLY A 114 14.61 14.61 10.28
CA GLY A 114 14.30 13.62 9.25
C GLY A 114 12.98 12.89 9.45
N SER A 115 12.24 13.19 10.53
CA SER A 115 10.90 12.61 10.72
C SER A 115 9.86 13.26 9.81
N ILE A 116 8.97 12.43 9.26
CA ILE A 116 7.87 12.86 8.41
C ILE A 116 6.56 12.56 9.12
N ILE A 117 5.69 13.56 9.15
CA ILE A 117 4.37 13.46 9.76
C ILE A 117 3.32 13.68 8.68
N CYS A 118 2.32 12.81 8.68
CA CYS A 118 1.11 13.05 7.91
C CYS A 118 0.12 13.90 8.70
N LEU A 119 -0.37 14.94 8.04
CA LEU A 119 -1.42 15.83 8.53
C LEU A 119 -2.70 15.61 7.69
N ARG A 120 -3.83 16.05 8.25
CA ARG A 120 -5.12 15.97 7.56
C ARG A 120 -5.19 16.87 6.34
#